data_AF-A0A2M8DN93-F1
#
_entry.id   AF-A0A2M8DN93-F1
#
_cell.length_a   1.000
_cell.length_b   1.000
_cell.length_c   1.000
_cell.angle_alpha   90.00
_cell.angle_beta   90.00
_cell.angle_gamma   90.00
#
_symmetry.space_group_name_H-M   'P 1'
#
loop_
_entity.id
_entity.type
_entity.pdbx_description
1 polymer ?
#
loop_
_entity_poly.entity_id
_entity_poly.type
_entity_poly.pdbx_seq_one_letter_code
_entity_poly.pdbx_strand_id
1 'polypeptide(L)'
;MQVIWKGQSFFQILIQRGKESVVKIAIDPYDEQIGLKPPTLEADILLISHSHYNHNNIKAVSGNPFIIEGPGEYEIKGIFIQGISSFHDNVQGKERGENTIYTLESEGIKICHLGDLGQKELTDEQLEKIGAIDILMIPVGGIYTISAKEAAKIISQVEPKIVIPMHYHIPKLKIKLEGLDKFLKMMGVKAPEVSKKLSVSQRNLPTEGMKIIILKS
;
A
#
# COMPACT_ATOMS: atom_id res chain seq x y z
N MET A 1 6.58 -12.52 -7.96
CA MET A 1 5.48 -11.63 -7.54
C MET A 1 5.32 -10.44 -8.49
N GLN A 2 4.09 -9.97 -8.76
CA GLN A 2 3.82 -8.73 -9.50
C GLN A 2 2.95 -7.79 -8.66
N VAL A 3 3.29 -6.51 -8.61
CA VAL A 3 2.54 -5.45 -7.93
C VAL A 3 2.03 -4.46 -8.97
N ILE A 4 0.73 -4.19 -8.95
CA ILE A 4 0.04 -3.32 -9.91
C ILE A 4 -0.77 -2.30 -9.13
N TRP A 5 -0.52 -1.02 -9.38
CA TRP A 5 -1.31 0.05 -8.81
C TRP A 5 -2.55 0.32 -9.66
N LYS A 6 -3.70 0.41 -9.02
CA LYS A 6 -4.99 0.70 -9.67
C LYS A 6 -5.46 2.14 -9.41
N GLY A 7 -4.71 2.92 -8.65
CA GLY A 7 -5.04 4.29 -8.26
C GLY A 7 -5.28 4.41 -6.76
N GLN A 8 -5.01 5.58 -6.18
CA GLN A 8 -5.10 5.84 -4.74
C GLN A 8 -4.36 4.82 -3.88
N SER A 9 -5.03 4.11 -2.98
CA SER A 9 -4.48 3.00 -2.18
C SER A 9 -4.83 1.62 -2.79
N PHE A 10 -5.46 1.56 -3.96
CA PHE A 10 -5.88 0.30 -4.56
C PHE A 10 -4.72 -0.40 -5.26
N PHE A 11 -4.34 -1.57 -4.76
CA PHE A 11 -3.33 -2.44 -5.38
C PHE A 11 -3.88 -3.81 -5.72
N GLN A 12 -3.32 -4.38 -6.78
CA GLN A 12 -3.45 -5.79 -7.12
C GLN A 12 -2.06 -6.43 -7.04
N ILE A 13 -1.93 -7.50 -6.25
CA ILE A 13 -0.71 -8.29 -6.11
C ILE A 13 -0.96 -9.68 -6.68
N LEU A 14 -0.12 -10.11 -7.61
CA LEU A 14 -0.18 -11.42 -8.23
C LEU A 14 1.03 -12.24 -7.78
N ILE A 15 0.76 -13.35 -7.09
CA ILE A 15 1.79 -14.27 -6.58
C ILE A 15 1.70 -15.56 -7.39
N GLN A 16 2.66 -15.75 -8.28
CA GLN A 16 2.80 -16.97 -9.06
C GLN A 16 3.20 -18.12 -8.12
N ARG A 17 2.51 -19.26 -8.22
CA ARG A 17 2.80 -20.50 -7.50
C ARG A 17 3.05 -21.59 -8.53
N GLY A 18 4.30 -21.97 -8.73
CA GLY A 18 4.67 -22.91 -9.79
C GLY A 18 4.26 -22.39 -11.19
N LYS A 19 3.93 -23.30 -12.11
CA LYS A 19 3.66 -22.94 -13.52
C LYS A 19 2.23 -22.48 -13.81
N GLU A 20 1.25 -22.89 -13.01
CA GLU A 20 -0.17 -22.79 -13.41
C GLU A 20 -1.07 -22.07 -12.41
N SER A 21 -0.66 -21.87 -11.15
CA SER A 21 -1.51 -21.18 -10.17
C SER A 21 -0.98 -19.78 -9.86
N VAL A 22 -1.91 -18.84 -9.74
CA VAL A 22 -1.64 -17.46 -9.33
C VAL A 22 -2.60 -17.13 -8.21
N VAL A 23 -2.06 -16.72 -7.06
CA VAL A 23 -2.88 -16.14 -6.00
C VAL A 23 -3.00 -14.64 -6.27
N LYS A 24 -4.24 -14.15 -6.30
CA LYS A 24 -4.59 -12.75 -6.58
C LYS A 24 -4.99 -12.08 -5.26
N ILE A 25 -4.30 -11.01 -4.89
CA ILE A 25 -4.62 -10.20 -3.71
C ILE A 25 -5.07 -8.82 -4.21
N ALA A 26 -6.13 -8.30 -3.61
CA ALA A 26 -6.58 -6.93 -3.74
C ALA A 26 -6.43 -6.21 -2.39
N ILE A 27 -6.04 -4.94 -2.42
CA ILE A 27 -5.91 -4.11 -1.22
C ILE A 27 -6.64 -2.79 -1.48
N ASP A 28 -7.55 -2.39 -0.60
CA ASP A 28 -8.27 -1.10 -0.60
C ASP A 28 -8.94 -0.70 -1.94
N PRO A 29 -9.91 -1.47 -2.45
CA PRO A 29 -10.68 -1.08 -3.62
C PRO A 29 -11.49 0.19 -3.34
N TYR A 30 -11.35 1.19 -4.21
CA TYR A 30 -12.08 2.47 -4.12
C TYR A 30 -13.41 2.46 -4.88
N ASP A 31 -14.27 3.42 -4.56
CA ASP A 31 -15.56 3.65 -5.23
C ASP A 31 -15.50 4.79 -6.25
N GLU A 32 -16.40 4.82 -7.23
CA GLU A 32 -16.45 5.86 -8.27
C GLU A 32 -16.73 7.28 -7.74
N GLN A 33 -17.26 7.40 -6.52
CA GLN A 33 -17.48 8.66 -5.83
C GLN A 33 -16.22 9.54 -5.73
N ILE A 34 -15.02 8.95 -5.72
CA ILE A 34 -13.77 9.70 -5.68
C ILE A 34 -13.41 10.35 -7.03
N GLY A 35 -14.23 10.15 -8.08
CA GLY A 35 -14.04 10.72 -9.42
C GLY A 35 -13.27 9.82 -10.39
N LEU A 36 -12.81 8.66 -9.92
CA LEU A 36 -12.10 7.67 -10.72
C LEU A 36 -13.01 6.49 -11.02
N LYS A 37 -12.87 5.86 -12.19
CA LYS A 37 -13.59 4.61 -12.48
C LYS A 37 -12.82 3.45 -11.84
N PRO A 38 -13.40 2.70 -10.88
CA PRO A 38 -12.71 1.54 -10.31
C PRO A 38 -12.61 0.42 -11.36
N PRO A 39 -11.46 -0.24 -11.49
CA PRO A 39 -11.35 -1.43 -12.32
C PRO A 39 -12.08 -2.60 -11.65
N THR A 40 -12.75 -3.43 -12.44
CA THR A 40 -13.22 -4.73 -11.97
C THR A 40 -12.04 -5.70 -11.97
N LEU A 41 -11.81 -6.38 -10.85
CA LEU A 41 -10.80 -7.42 -10.75
C LEU A 41 -11.30 -8.62 -9.95
N GLU A 42 -10.63 -9.74 -10.11
CA GLU A 42 -10.87 -10.95 -9.33
C GLU A 42 -9.75 -11.09 -8.29
N ALA A 43 -10.11 -11.49 -7.06
CA ALA A 43 -9.15 -11.75 -6.00
C ALA A 43 -9.50 -13.00 -5.20
N ASP A 44 -8.47 -13.67 -4.70
CA ASP A 44 -8.57 -14.74 -3.70
C ASP A 44 -8.57 -14.17 -2.28
N ILE A 45 -7.92 -13.03 -2.07
CA ILE A 45 -7.76 -12.35 -0.79
C ILE A 45 -8.03 -10.87 -0.99
N LEU A 46 -8.84 -10.27 -0.12
CA LEU A 46 -9.14 -8.85 -0.11
C LEU A 46 -8.76 -8.27 1.25
N LEU A 47 -7.83 -7.31 1.25
CA LEU A 47 -7.43 -6.54 2.42
C LEU A 47 -8.09 -5.17 2.39
N ILE A 48 -8.69 -4.77 3.50
CA ILE A 48 -9.29 -3.44 3.69
C ILE A 48 -8.61 -2.83 4.91
N SER A 49 -7.86 -1.74 4.70
CA SER A 49 -7.09 -1.09 5.76
C SER A 49 -8.01 -0.41 6.77
N HIS A 50 -9.13 0.14 6.33
CA HIS A 50 -10.10 0.79 7.19
C HIS A 50 -11.46 0.96 6.50
N SER A 51 -12.52 1.06 7.29
CA SER A 51 -13.89 1.18 6.81
C SER A 51 -14.29 2.63 6.54
N HIS A 52 -13.55 3.33 5.66
CA HIS A 52 -14.06 4.56 5.04
C HIS A 52 -14.78 4.25 3.73
N TYR A 53 -15.75 5.10 3.37
CA TYR A 53 -16.59 4.96 2.17
C TYR A 53 -15.80 4.85 0.86
N ASN A 54 -14.53 5.24 0.86
CA ASN A 54 -13.62 5.23 -0.28
C ASN A 54 -12.59 4.07 -0.28
N HIS A 55 -12.64 3.13 0.67
CA HIS A 55 -11.68 2.01 0.80
C HIS A 55 -12.30 0.60 0.87
N ASN A 56 -13.63 0.50 0.85
CA ASN A 56 -14.36 -0.76 1.07
C ASN A 56 -15.29 -1.15 -0.09
N ASN A 57 -14.93 -0.80 -1.33
CA ASN A 57 -15.74 -1.18 -2.49
C ASN A 57 -15.57 -2.67 -2.85
N ILE A 58 -16.04 -3.55 -1.97
CA ILE A 58 -15.99 -5.01 -2.13
C ILE A 58 -16.64 -5.43 -3.47
N LYS A 59 -17.64 -4.68 -3.96
CA LYS A 59 -18.32 -4.95 -5.24
C LYS A 59 -17.41 -4.81 -6.46
N ALA A 60 -16.30 -4.08 -6.36
CA ALA A 60 -15.30 -4.00 -7.43
C ALA A 60 -14.47 -5.29 -7.56
N VAL A 61 -14.55 -6.19 -6.57
CA VAL A 61 -13.77 -7.42 -6.48
C VAL A 61 -14.68 -8.65 -6.61
N SER A 62 -14.44 -9.45 -7.64
CA SER A 62 -15.09 -10.76 -7.85
C SER A 62 -14.23 -11.92 -7.33
N GLY A 63 -14.75 -13.15 -7.37
CA GLY A 63 -13.96 -14.36 -7.05
C GLY A 63 -14.16 -14.94 -5.64
N ASN A 64 -15.10 -14.40 -4.85
CA ASN A 64 -15.35 -14.80 -3.46
C ASN A 64 -14.08 -14.77 -2.58
N PRO A 65 -13.42 -13.61 -2.45
CA PRO A 65 -12.17 -13.49 -1.72
C PRO A 65 -12.36 -13.78 -0.22
N PHE A 66 -11.30 -14.25 0.43
CA PHE A 66 -11.19 -14.17 1.88
C PHE A 66 -10.93 -12.71 2.27
N ILE A 67 -11.84 -12.12 3.05
CA ILE A 67 -11.84 -10.70 3.39
C ILE A 67 -11.17 -10.50 4.76
N ILE A 68 -10.22 -9.57 4.84
CA ILE A 68 -9.53 -9.17 6.08
C ILE A 68 -9.74 -7.66 6.29
N GLU A 69 -10.34 -7.29 7.41
CA GLU A 69 -10.81 -5.93 7.73
C GLU A 69 -10.31 -5.45 9.11
N GLY A 70 -9.10 -5.83 9.50
CA GLY A 70 -8.54 -5.38 10.76
C GLY A 70 -7.21 -6.03 11.17
N PRO A 71 -6.70 -5.66 12.35
CA PRO A 71 -5.47 -6.22 12.90
C PRO A 71 -5.60 -7.72 13.21
N GLY A 72 -4.49 -8.44 13.06
CA GLY A 72 -4.43 -9.88 13.31
C GLY A 72 -3.37 -10.56 12.46
N GLU A 73 -3.16 -11.85 12.71
CA GLU A 73 -2.27 -12.70 11.92
C GLU A 73 -3.09 -13.70 11.14
N TYR A 74 -2.75 -13.85 9.86
CA TYR A 74 -3.50 -14.67 8.93
C TYR A 74 -2.53 -15.42 8.01
N GLU A 75 -2.86 -16.67 7.69
CA GLU A 75 -2.17 -17.43 6.66
C GLU A 75 -3.19 -17.99 5.66
N ILE A 76 -3.19 -17.46 4.44
CA ILE A 76 -4.12 -17.87 3.38
C ILE A 76 -3.32 -18.20 2.13
N LYS A 77 -3.52 -19.39 1.56
CA LYS A 77 -2.85 -19.85 0.33
C LYS A 77 -1.31 -19.72 0.41
N GLY A 78 -0.75 -20.01 1.58
CA GLY A 78 0.70 -19.95 1.87
C GLY A 78 1.27 -18.53 1.86
N ILE A 79 0.43 -17.52 2.06
CA ILE A 79 0.82 -16.11 2.20
C ILE A 79 0.57 -15.74 3.65
N PHE A 80 1.62 -15.32 4.34
CA PHE A 80 1.50 -14.78 5.69
C PHE A 80 1.12 -13.30 5.61
N ILE A 81 0.10 -12.91 6.35
CA ILE A 81 -0.44 -11.56 6.37
C ILE A 81 -0.58 -11.13 7.83
N GLN A 82 -0.04 -9.96 8.15
CA GLN A 82 -0.19 -9.37 9.48
C GLN A 82 -0.82 -7.99 9.35
N GLY A 83 -2.00 -7.83 9.94
CA GLY A 83 -2.66 -6.55 10.17
C GLY A 83 -2.18 -5.94 11.48
N ILE A 84 -1.71 -4.70 11.44
CA ILE A 84 -1.14 -3.97 12.57
C ILE A 84 -2.00 -2.71 12.79
N SER A 85 -2.47 -2.54 14.03
CA SER A 85 -3.27 -1.38 14.41
C SER A 85 -2.46 -0.08 14.27
N SER A 86 -3.10 0.93 13.68
CA SER A 86 -2.60 2.28 13.50
C SER A 86 -3.77 3.25 13.37
N PHE A 87 -3.48 4.53 13.11
CA PHE A 87 -4.50 5.56 13.02
C PHE A 87 -4.41 6.38 11.74
N HIS A 88 -5.57 6.81 11.24
CA HIS A 88 -5.73 7.72 10.09
C HIS A 88 -5.43 9.18 10.48
N ASP A 89 -5.11 9.44 11.74
CA ASP A 89 -4.69 10.74 12.23
C ASP A 89 -3.56 10.63 13.26
N ASN A 90 -3.04 11.78 13.69
CA ASN A 90 -2.00 11.85 14.71
C ASN A 90 -2.56 12.11 16.13
N VAL A 91 -3.83 11.82 16.35
CA VAL A 91 -4.55 12.02 17.61
C VAL A 91 -5.30 10.75 18.04
N GLN A 92 -4.75 9.58 17.69
CA GLN A 92 -5.24 8.25 18.06
C GLN A 92 -6.64 7.94 17.51
N GLY A 93 -6.88 8.31 16.25
CA GLY A 93 -8.13 8.01 15.54
C GLY A 93 -9.30 8.90 15.93
N LYS A 94 -9.09 9.93 16.75
CA LYS A 94 -10.17 10.82 17.22
C LYS A 94 -10.79 11.67 16.13
N GLU A 95 -10.06 11.97 15.07
CA GLU A 95 -10.53 12.82 13.96
C GLU A 95 -10.92 11.99 12.74
N ARG A 96 -10.20 10.90 12.48
CA ARG A 96 -10.30 10.13 11.22
C ARG A 96 -10.39 8.62 11.42
N GLY A 97 -10.41 8.15 12.66
CA GLY A 97 -10.58 6.73 12.97
C GLY A 97 -9.33 5.89 12.83
N GLU A 98 -9.56 4.57 12.83
CA GLU A 98 -8.52 3.56 12.79
C GLU A 98 -7.99 3.35 11.37
N ASN A 99 -6.76 2.83 11.28
CA ASN A 99 -6.13 2.37 10.06
C ASN A 99 -5.40 1.05 10.35
N THR A 100 -5.45 0.10 9.43
CA THR A 100 -4.69 -1.15 9.53
C THR A 100 -3.54 -1.12 8.54
N ILE A 101 -2.31 -1.19 9.05
CA ILE A 101 -1.12 -1.46 8.24
C ILE A 101 -1.12 -2.96 7.94
N TYR A 102 -0.96 -3.35 6.68
CA TYR A 102 -0.81 -4.75 6.32
C TYR A 102 0.62 -5.05 5.89
N THR A 103 1.22 -6.07 6.48
CA THR A 103 2.39 -6.74 5.89
C THR A 103 1.98 -8.03 5.22
N LEU A 104 2.61 -8.35 4.10
CA LEU A 104 2.39 -9.57 3.34
C LEU A 104 3.74 -10.21 3.04
N GLU A 105 3.87 -11.50 3.35
CA GLU A 105 5.09 -12.26 3.07
C GLU A 105 4.78 -13.49 2.20
N SER A 106 5.54 -13.63 1.13
CA SER A 106 5.48 -14.79 0.27
C SER A 106 6.76 -14.93 -0.55
N GLU A 107 7.25 -16.17 -0.68
CA GLU A 107 8.48 -16.48 -1.43
C GLU A 107 9.70 -15.69 -0.92
N GLY A 108 9.72 -15.43 0.40
CA GLY A 108 10.75 -14.66 1.08
C GLY A 108 10.89 -13.22 0.57
N ILE A 109 9.77 -12.62 0.13
CA ILE A 109 9.63 -11.20 -0.19
C ILE A 109 8.54 -10.65 0.73
N LYS A 110 8.86 -9.58 1.46
CA LYS A 110 7.92 -8.92 2.38
C LYS A 110 7.51 -7.54 1.85
N ILE A 111 6.20 -7.31 1.81
CA ILE A 111 5.58 -6.05 1.41
C ILE A 111 4.91 -5.44 2.64
N CYS A 112 4.92 -4.12 2.75
CA CYS A 112 4.12 -3.37 3.71
C CYS A 112 3.24 -2.35 2.99
N HIS A 113 1.94 -2.38 3.24
CA HIS A 113 0.97 -1.39 2.80
C HIS A 113 0.50 -0.59 4.01
N LEU A 114 0.83 0.70 4.04
CA LEU A 114 0.54 1.56 5.19
C LEU A 114 -0.92 2.02 5.29
N GLY A 115 -1.76 1.68 4.31
CA GLY A 115 -3.14 2.20 4.25
C GLY A 115 -3.12 3.72 4.14
N ASP A 116 -4.05 4.34 4.84
CA ASP A 116 -4.13 5.79 4.96
C ASP A 116 -3.52 6.27 6.28
N LEU A 117 -2.29 5.88 6.54
CA LEU A 117 -1.58 6.29 7.76
C LEU A 117 -1.60 7.82 7.93
N GLY A 118 -2.07 8.28 9.09
CA GLY A 118 -2.07 9.70 9.48
C GLY A 118 -1.18 10.01 10.69
N GLN A 119 -0.56 8.99 11.28
CA GLN A 119 0.48 9.16 12.29
C GLN A 119 1.73 9.81 11.68
N LYS A 120 2.33 10.77 12.38
CA LYS A 120 3.55 11.45 11.90
C LYS A 120 4.81 10.58 11.93
N GLU A 121 4.75 9.48 12.67
CA GLU A 121 5.78 8.47 12.79
C GLU A 121 5.16 7.12 13.19
N LEU A 122 5.87 6.04 12.89
CA LEU A 122 5.53 4.72 13.43
C LEU A 122 6.05 4.60 14.86
N THR A 123 5.27 3.92 15.71
CA THR A 123 5.71 3.58 17.08
C THR A 123 6.72 2.42 17.05
N ASP A 124 7.48 2.26 18.13
CA ASP A 124 8.42 1.13 18.25
C ASP A 124 7.72 -0.23 18.12
N GLU A 125 6.53 -0.37 18.72
CA GLU A 125 5.71 -1.59 18.58
C GLU A 125 5.27 -1.85 17.14
N GLN A 126 4.89 -0.79 16.39
CA GLN A 126 4.54 -0.92 14.98
C GLN A 126 5.77 -1.32 14.15
N LEU A 127 6.93 -0.71 14.42
CA LEU A 127 8.19 -1.03 13.73
C LEU A 127 8.64 -2.46 13.99
N GLU A 128 8.52 -2.94 15.24
CA GLU A 128 8.85 -4.32 15.61
C GLU A 128 7.97 -5.32 14.86
N LYS A 129 6.66 -5.09 14.80
CA LYS A 129 5.72 -5.95 14.06
C LYS A 129 5.96 -5.87 12.54
N ILE A 130 6.21 -4.69 12.00
CA ILE A 130 6.52 -4.50 10.57
C ILE A 130 7.80 -5.26 10.20
N GLY A 131 8.85 -5.15 11.01
CA GLY A 131 10.15 -5.76 10.77
C GLY A 131 10.81 -5.28 9.46
N ALA A 132 11.73 -6.07 8.92
CA ALA A 132 12.38 -5.75 7.66
C ALA A 132 11.42 -5.92 6.48
N ILE A 133 11.30 -4.91 5.63
CA ILE A 133 10.40 -4.90 4.46
C ILE A 133 11.20 -4.70 3.17
N ASP A 134 10.86 -5.46 2.13
CA ASP A 134 11.46 -5.26 0.80
C ASP A 134 10.75 -4.14 0.03
N ILE A 135 9.43 -4.05 0.14
CA ILE A 135 8.61 -3.09 -0.62
C ILE A 135 7.65 -2.37 0.31
N LEU A 136 7.79 -1.05 0.43
CA LEU A 136 6.89 -0.19 1.19
C LEU A 136 5.96 0.57 0.24
N MET A 137 4.65 0.44 0.45
CA MET A 137 3.62 1.25 -0.19
C MET A 137 3.15 2.30 0.81
N ILE A 138 3.35 3.57 0.47
CA ILE A 138 3.24 4.68 1.44
C ILE A 138 2.40 5.84 0.88
N PRO A 139 1.37 6.33 1.60
CA PRO A 139 0.61 7.48 1.16
C PRO A 139 1.47 8.76 1.20
N VAL A 140 1.30 9.65 0.22
CA VAL A 140 2.08 10.90 0.14
C VAL A 140 1.22 12.14 -0.18
N GLY A 141 -0.11 12.02 -0.02
CA GLY A 141 -1.08 13.04 -0.41
C GLY A 141 -1.29 14.18 0.58
N GLY A 142 -0.75 14.11 1.81
CA GLY A 142 -0.54 15.24 2.73
C GLY A 142 -1.74 16.00 3.31
N ILE A 143 -2.97 15.72 2.85
CA ILE A 143 -4.18 16.41 3.33
C ILE A 143 -4.97 15.54 4.31
N TYR A 144 -5.26 14.31 3.90
CA TYR A 144 -6.01 13.35 4.70
C TYR A 144 -5.10 12.30 5.33
N THR A 145 -3.87 12.17 4.82
CA THR A 145 -2.83 11.25 5.29
C THR A 145 -1.55 12.03 5.54
N ILE A 146 -0.46 11.33 5.89
CA ILE A 146 0.88 11.92 6.01
C ILE A 146 1.32 12.75 4.80
N SER A 147 2.09 13.80 5.05
CA SER A 147 2.72 14.61 3.99
C SER A 147 4.01 13.97 3.48
N ALA A 148 4.57 14.55 2.42
CA ALA A 148 5.89 14.20 1.92
C ALA A 148 6.98 14.16 3.01
N LYS A 149 6.91 15.05 4.01
CA LYS A 149 7.89 15.13 5.10
C LYS A 149 7.75 13.96 6.06
N GLU A 150 6.54 13.66 6.53
CA GLU A 150 6.32 12.50 7.40
C GLU A 150 6.57 11.20 6.66
N ALA A 151 6.22 11.11 5.37
CA ALA A 151 6.53 9.95 4.54
C ALA A 151 8.04 9.69 4.44
N ALA A 152 8.86 10.73 4.23
CA ALA A 152 10.32 10.59 4.23
C ALA A 152 10.85 10.10 5.59
N LYS A 153 10.27 10.60 6.70
CA LYS A 153 10.61 10.13 8.05
C LYS A 153 10.27 8.64 8.23
N ILE A 154 9.06 8.23 7.87
CA ILE A 154 8.63 6.82 7.99
C ILE A 154 9.49 5.90 7.11
N ILE A 155 9.84 6.34 5.89
CA ILE A 155 10.77 5.59 5.02
C ILE A 155 12.12 5.39 5.73
N SER A 156 12.63 6.39 6.45
CA SER A 156 13.86 6.24 7.25
C SER A 156 13.70 5.35 8.50
N GLN A 157 12.50 5.20 9.05
CA GLN A 157 12.25 4.26 10.15
C GLN A 157 12.18 2.80 9.66
N VAL A 158 11.64 2.57 8.46
CA VAL A 158 11.40 1.22 7.90
C VAL A 158 12.59 0.72 7.08
N GLU A 159 13.38 1.62 6.49
CA GLU A 159 14.53 1.32 5.62
C GLU A 159 14.24 0.28 4.50
N PRO A 160 13.17 0.45 3.68
CA PRO A 160 12.80 -0.53 2.67
C PRO A 160 13.75 -0.50 1.46
N LYS A 161 13.83 -1.62 0.72
CA LYS A 161 14.59 -1.67 -0.55
C LYS A 161 13.89 -0.90 -1.68
N ILE A 162 12.56 -0.97 -1.72
CA ILE A 162 11.72 -0.31 -2.73
C ILE A 162 10.62 0.48 -2.04
N VAL A 163 10.39 1.71 -2.49
CA VAL A 163 9.27 2.56 -2.08
C VAL A 163 8.35 2.80 -3.27
N ILE A 164 7.06 2.56 -3.06
CA ILE A 164 5.98 2.86 -4.01
C ILE A 164 5.10 3.94 -3.37
N PRO A 165 5.21 5.22 -3.78
CA PRO A 165 4.31 6.25 -3.29
C PRO A 165 2.90 6.00 -3.82
N MET A 166 1.90 6.25 -2.98
CA MET A 166 0.48 6.06 -3.27
C MET A 166 -0.37 7.20 -2.68
N HIS A 167 -1.68 7.14 -2.89
CA HIS A 167 -2.65 8.08 -2.31
C HIS A 167 -2.27 9.56 -2.46
N TYR A 168 -2.03 9.99 -3.70
CA TYR A 168 -1.72 11.37 -4.09
C TYR A 168 -2.63 11.85 -5.22
N HIS A 169 -2.62 13.14 -5.52
CA HIS A 169 -3.45 13.72 -6.56
C HIS A 169 -3.11 13.18 -7.96
N ILE A 170 -4.13 12.71 -8.66
CA ILE A 170 -4.06 12.28 -10.06
C ILE A 170 -5.21 12.91 -10.86
N PRO A 171 -5.09 13.01 -12.20
CA PRO A 171 -6.15 13.58 -13.03
C PRO A 171 -7.51 12.89 -12.79
N LYS A 172 -8.59 13.69 -12.75
CA LYS A 172 -9.99 13.28 -12.50
C LYS A 172 -10.33 12.91 -11.05
N LEU A 173 -9.37 12.89 -10.13
CA LEU A 173 -9.66 12.74 -8.72
C LEU A 173 -10.44 13.95 -8.21
N LYS A 174 -11.58 13.71 -7.54
CA LYS A 174 -12.39 14.74 -6.88
C LYS A 174 -11.89 15.07 -5.48
N ILE A 175 -11.22 14.12 -4.84
CA ILE A 175 -10.61 14.29 -3.53
C ILE A 175 -9.39 15.20 -3.66
N LYS A 176 -9.30 16.22 -2.80
CA LYS A 176 -8.17 17.13 -2.76
C LYS A 176 -6.99 16.42 -2.11
N LEU A 177 -5.90 16.25 -2.85
CA LEU A 177 -4.63 15.72 -2.35
C LEU A 177 -3.47 16.57 -2.90
N GLU A 178 -2.32 16.44 -2.28
CA GLU A 178 -1.08 16.96 -2.82
C GLU A 178 -0.56 16.13 -3.99
N GLY A 179 0.20 16.76 -4.89
CA GLY A 179 0.83 16.09 -6.01
C GLY A 179 2.08 15.31 -5.61
N LEU A 180 2.42 14.30 -6.41
CA LEU A 180 3.60 13.46 -6.22
C LEU A 180 4.92 14.25 -6.27
N ASP A 181 4.94 15.41 -6.93
CA ASP A 181 6.10 16.29 -7.07
C ASP A 181 6.68 16.73 -5.72
N LYS A 182 5.83 16.98 -4.72
CA LYS A 182 6.27 17.34 -3.37
C LYS A 182 7.07 16.22 -2.71
N PHE A 183 6.59 14.99 -2.84
CA PHE A 183 7.28 13.81 -2.34
C PHE A 183 8.60 13.58 -3.06
N LEU A 184 8.62 13.63 -4.40
CA LEU A 184 9.86 13.46 -5.18
C LEU A 184 10.91 14.52 -4.83
N LYS A 185 10.49 15.77 -4.65
CA LYS A 185 11.37 16.85 -4.21
C LYS A 185 11.92 16.59 -2.80
N MET A 186 11.09 16.15 -1.86
CA MET A 186 11.52 15.80 -0.50
C MET A 186 12.55 14.67 -0.50
N MET A 187 12.34 13.65 -1.34
CA MET A 187 13.24 12.50 -1.49
C MET A 187 14.47 12.79 -2.36
N GLY A 188 14.60 14.01 -2.92
CA GLY A 188 15.71 14.37 -3.82
C GLY A 188 15.72 13.62 -5.15
N VAL A 189 14.60 13.03 -5.57
CA VAL A 189 14.49 12.23 -6.79
C VAL A 189 14.17 13.10 -7.99
N LYS A 190 15.12 13.23 -8.91
CA LYS A 190 14.97 14.00 -10.15
C LYS A 190 14.36 13.21 -11.29
N ALA A 191 14.69 11.92 -11.39
CA ALA A 191 14.27 11.03 -12.46
C ALA A 191 13.79 9.69 -11.87
N PRO A 192 12.54 9.62 -11.39
CA PRO A 192 12.01 8.40 -10.81
C PRO A 192 11.82 7.31 -11.88
N GLU A 193 11.99 6.05 -11.47
CA GLU A 193 11.60 4.92 -12.31
C GLU A 193 10.07 4.87 -12.41
N VAL A 194 9.54 4.73 -13.62
CA VAL A 194 8.10 4.72 -13.87
C VAL A 194 7.73 3.43 -14.60
N SER A 195 6.74 2.69 -14.07
CA SER A 195 6.27 1.45 -14.68
C SER A 195 4.76 1.28 -14.54
N LYS A 196 4.15 0.42 -15.37
CA LYS A 196 2.76 -0.03 -15.20
C LYS A 196 2.62 -1.10 -14.12
N LYS A 197 3.70 -1.82 -13.83
CA LYS A 197 3.76 -2.87 -12.82
C LYS A 197 5.18 -3.08 -12.32
N LEU A 198 5.33 -3.47 -11.06
CA LEU A 198 6.58 -3.94 -10.52
C LEU A 198 6.59 -5.47 -10.57
N SER A 199 7.60 -6.08 -11.20
CA SER A 199 7.80 -7.52 -11.18
C SER A 199 9.02 -7.84 -10.33
N VAL A 200 8.82 -8.57 -9.25
CA VAL A 200 9.82 -8.77 -8.20
C VAL A 200 9.98 -10.25 -7.84
N SER A 201 11.21 -10.61 -7.54
CA SER A 201 11.72 -11.90 -7.08
C SER A 201 12.90 -11.63 -6.14
N GLN A 202 13.27 -12.57 -5.28
CA GLN A 202 14.45 -12.39 -4.41
C GLN A 202 15.74 -12.02 -5.19
N ARG A 203 15.86 -12.49 -6.44
CA ARG A 203 17.04 -12.28 -7.29
C ARG A 203 17.15 -10.88 -7.88
N ASN A 204 16.04 -10.13 -7.96
CA ASN A 204 16.02 -8.81 -8.60
C ASN A 204 15.66 -7.67 -7.64
N LEU A 205 15.59 -7.97 -6.34
CA LEU A 205 15.54 -6.93 -5.31
C LEU A 205 16.84 -6.12 -5.33
N PRO A 206 16.77 -4.79 -5.09
CA PRO A 206 17.97 -3.98 -4.91
C PRO A 206 18.86 -4.56 -3.79
N THR A 207 20.13 -4.77 -4.10
CA THR A 207 21.14 -5.20 -3.11
C THR A 207 21.80 -4.02 -2.41
N GLU A 208 21.78 -2.84 -3.04
CA GLU A 208 22.33 -1.60 -2.51
C GLU A 208 21.39 -0.43 -2.81
N GLY A 209 21.21 0.44 -1.81
CA GLY A 209 20.38 1.62 -1.90
C GLY A 209 18.87 1.33 -1.97
N MET A 210 18.09 2.35 -1.67
CA MET A 210 16.63 2.31 -1.81
C MET A 210 16.22 2.86 -3.18
N LYS A 211 15.27 2.20 -3.84
CA LYS A 211 14.65 2.69 -5.08
C LYS A 211 13.25 3.24 -4.84
N ILE A 212 12.91 4.34 -5.50
CA ILE A 212 11.54 4.84 -5.59
C ILE A 212 10.99 4.49 -6.97
N ILE A 213 9.89 3.73 -7.00
CA ILE A 213 9.23 3.28 -8.23
C ILE A 213 7.81 3.85 -8.27
N ILE A 214 7.52 4.63 -9.31
CA ILE A 214 6.19 5.17 -9.57
C ILE A 214 5.43 4.20 -10.44
N LEU A 215 4.33 3.66 -9.90
CA LEU A 215 3.40 2.88 -10.69
C LEU A 215 2.35 3.77 -11.36
N LYS A 216 1.90 3.38 -12.56
CA LYS A 216 0.83 4.05 -13.31
C LYS A 216 -0.34 3.10 -13.54
N SER A 217 -1.54 3.57 -13.20
CA SER A 217 -2.83 2.92 -13.50
C SER A 217 -3.36 3.34 -14.87
#